data_AF-A0A7K1YVS6-F1
#
_entry.id   AF-A0A7K1YVS6-F1
#
_cell.length_a   1.000
_cell.length_b   1.000
_cell.length_c   1.000
_cell.angle_alpha   90.00
_cell.angle_beta   90.00
_cell.angle_gamma   90.00
#
_symmetry.space_group_name_H-M   'P 1'
#
loop_
_entity.id
_entity.type
_entity.pdbx_description
1 polymer ?
#
loop_
_entity_poly.entity_id
_entity_poly.type
_entity_poly.pdbx_seq_one_letter_code
_entity_poly.pdbx_strand_id
1 'polypeptide(L)'
;MVTTTATATLDPHLALSTDFAEVVRRHVDGLASDADLALLEANTRLWVRALYRLLDDVAESIDSIRATVRGHQRALIVADLEEDYRSIDAVLTTLVGPPRAPLENGASADGRDTGLVQLQLSWVPGRIIAWAAGPGRSSDSAPDVLRRLRDSGAGTVDWSQHRPVKVPGGARAEAVSAPIESCLGWLVALGEAAEEDGIGTSVSWLGLVAALAVRLAAQGRMVPQLKKVRRRYRMDEAEGDGSNGAAATRADSATYVVRWAPALVETDVIAALAASLPGAAAAFENQRDATAFTQAALADIVDAIATEAAERLEAPAPPPVPRTKADVAETALARLDGTPFDVPSRHVADLTRRLDQWARPATESYDRRLRLIVQLDPPDDIGAWHLSVLSESSAGELQPVERALVIASRARRQAVKHQMARLERLFPELVRLGGRRRGEVILNADEAWQLMTETGQILQAVGYGVRVPALSRRRPTPSLRLTSVEAQETVVGARQLADVRWSVAFDDIELTAAEIRELATQARPLVKSRGRWVELDRVDLNEAAAALAERADMTRLTGADML
;
A
#
# COMPACT_ATOMS: atom_id res chain seq x y z
N MET A 1 -43.25 -21.10 -17.04
CA MET A 1 -42.67 -21.01 -15.68
C MET A 1 -41.39 -20.21 -15.81
N VAL A 2 -41.43 -18.95 -15.39
CA VAL A 2 -40.28 -18.04 -15.44
C VAL A 2 -39.48 -18.26 -14.16
N THR A 3 -38.28 -18.80 -14.27
CA THR A 3 -37.32 -18.91 -13.18
C THR A 3 -36.51 -17.61 -13.15
N THR A 4 -36.84 -16.75 -12.19
CA THR A 4 -36.11 -15.51 -11.90
C THR A 4 -34.83 -15.88 -11.15
N THR A 5 -33.68 -15.80 -11.79
CA THR A 5 -32.37 -15.88 -11.12
C THR A 5 -32.08 -14.52 -10.51
N ALA A 6 -32.34 -14.38 -9.21
CA ALA A 6 -32.02 -13.18 -8.45
C ALA A 6 -30.50 -13.03 -8.35
N THR A 7 -29.98 -11.95 -8.93
CA THR A 7 -28.60 -11.49 -8.74
C THR A 7 -28.46 -11.05 -7.27
N ALA A 8 -27.78 -11.86 -6.45
CA ALA A 8 -27.50 -11.51 -5.06
C ALA A 8 -26.65 -10.23 -5.03
N THR A 9 -27.29 -9.12 -4.69
CA THR A 9 -26.63 -7.83 -4.51
C THR A 9 -25.89 -7.92 -3.17
N LEU A 10 -24.56 -7.80 -3.18
CA LEU A 10 -23.75 -7.73 -1.96
C LEU A 10 -24.22 -6.51 -1.15
N ASP A 11 -24.67 -6.73 0.08
CA ASP A 11 -24.98 -5.64 1.02
C ASP A 11 -23.68 -5.21 1.73
N PRO A 12 -23.08 -4.05 1.36
CA PRO A 12 -21.80 -3.61 1.90
C PRO A 12 -21.88 -3.26 3.40
N HIS A 13 -23.08 -3.04 3.94
CA HIS A 13 -23.27 -2.76 5.37
C HIS A 13 -23.08 -4.00 6.25
N LEU A 14 -23.36 -5.20 5.72
CA LEU A 14 -23.18 -6.46 6.46
C LEU A 14 -21.70 -6.81 6.63
N ALA A 15 -20.86 -6.47 5.65
CA ALA A 15 -19.42 -6.74 5.64
C ALA A 15 -18.61 -6.01 6.74
N LEU A 16 -19.23 -5.02 7.38
CA LEU A 16 -18.65 -4.14 8.40
C LEU A 16 -19.36 -4.25 9.75
N SER A 17 -20.42 -5.06 9.88
CA SER A 17 -21.13 -5.19 11.15
C SER A 17 -20.36 -6.10 12.11
N THR A 18 -20.24 -5.66 13.37
CA THR A 18 -19.67 -6.46 14.47
C THR A 18 -20.42 -7.78 14.62
N ASP A 19 -21.72 -7.77 14.35
CA ASP A 19 -22.61 -8.92 14.44
C ASP A 19 -22.22 -10.04 13.46
N PHE A 20 -21.85 -9.72 12.21
CA PHE A 20 -21.45 -10.74 11.23
C PHE A 20 -20.10 -11.37 11.60
N ALA A 21 -19.14 -10.58 12.08
CA ALA A 21 -17.86 -11.09 12.55
C ALA A 21 -18.02 -12.05 13.75
N GLU A 22 -18.97 -11.75 14.65
CA GLU A 22 -19.26 -12.62 15.79
C GLU A 22 -19.94 -13.92 15.38
N VAL A 23 -20.83 -13.88 14.38
CA VAL A 23 -21.41 -15.08 13.76
C VAL A 23 -20.33 -15.98 13.15
N VAL A 24 -19.37 -15.40 12.43
CA VAL A 24 -18.23 -16.16 11.87
C VAL A 24 -17.39 -16.80 12.98
N ARG A 25 -17.13 -16.08 14.07
CA ARG A 25 -16.38 -16.63 15.21
C ARG A 25 -17.13 -17.77 15.90
N ARG A 26 -18.44 -17.62 16.15
CA ARG A 26 -19.27 -18.72 16.68
C ARG A 26 -19.24 -19.95 15.79
N HIS A 27 -19.19 -19.79 14.47
CA HIS A 27 -19.05 -20.93 13.56
C HIS A 27 -17.71 -21.65 13.72
N VAL A 28 -16.60 -20.89 13.76
CA VAL A 28 -15.25 -21.45 14.00
C VAL A 28 -15.20 -22.19 15.35
N ASP A 29 -15.84 -21.63 16.38
CA ASP A 29 -15.90 -22.21 17.72
C ASP A 29 -16.86 -23.42 17.83
N GLY A 30 -17.58 -23.77 16.75
CA GLY A 30 -18.58 -24.85 16.74
C GLY A 30 -19.88 -24.53 17.48
N LEU A 31 -20.18 -23.25 17.70
CA LEU A 31 -21.32 -22.71 18.45
C LEU A 31 -22.37 -22.01 17.54
N ALA A 32 -22.24 -22.09 16.22
CA ALA A 32 -23.19 -21.48 15.30
C ALA A 32 -24.56 -22.19 15.31
N SER A 33 -25.64 -21.40 15.31
CA SER A 33 -27.00 -21.89 15.13
C SER A 33 -27.32 -22.18 13.65
N ASP A 34 -28.41 -22.88 13.36
CA ASP A 34 -28.87 -23.10 11.98
C ASP A 34 -29.16 -21.78 11.23
N ALA A 35 -29.60 -20.75 11.95
CA ALA A 35 -29.82 -19.42 11.40
C ALA A 35 -28.49 -18.71 11.05
N ASP A 36 -27.46 -18.92 11.87
CA ASP A 36 -26.11 -18.41 11.63
C ASP A 36 -25.50 -19.07 10.38
N LEU A 37 -25.64 -20.39 10.25
CA LEU A 37 -25.18 -21.14 9.08
C LEU A 37 -25.89 -20.66 7.80
N ALA A 38 -27.21 -20.50 7.83
CA ALA A 38 -27.97 -20.00 6.69
C ALA A 38 -27.53 -18.58 6.28
N LEU A 39 -27.21 -17.72 7.24
CA LEU A 39 -26.68 -16.37 6.99
C LEU A 39 -25.28 -16.41 6.35
N LEU A 40 -24.40 -17.29 6.82
CA LEU A 40 -23.05 -17.47 6.29
C LEU A 40 -23.06 -18.07 4.88
N GLU A 41 -23.90 -19.08 4.63
CA GLU A 41 -24.09 -19.70 3.32
C GLU A 41 -24.64 -18.71 2.29
N ALA A 42 -25.61 -17.87 2.67
CA ALA A 42 -26.14 -16.81 1.81
C ALA A 42 -25.08 -15.74 1.46
N ASN A 43 -24.00 -15.63 2.24
CA ASN A 43 -22.97 -14.60 2.13
C ASN A 43 -21.54 -15.18 2.07
N THR A 44 -21.33 -16.29 1.33
CA THR A 44 -20.06 -17.05 1.29
C THR A 44 -18.83 -16.18 1.05
N ARG A 45 -18.90 -15.18 0.15
CA ARG A 45 -17.77 -14.29 -0.15
C ARG A 45 -17.36 -13.42 1.04
N LEU A 46 -18.33 -12.94 1.82
CA LEU A 46 -18.08 -12.15 3.04
C LEU A 46 -17.56 -13.03 4.17
N TRP A 47 -18.09 -14.26 4.27
CA TRP A 47 -17.63 -15.25 5.22
C TRP A 47 -16.15 -15.62 5.01
N VAL A 48 -15.75 -15.92 3.78
CA VAL A 48 -14.34 -16.20 3.44
C VAL A 48 -13.43 -15.02 3.77
N ARG A 49 -13.85 -13.78 3.45
CA ARG A 49 -13.07 -12.57 3.78
C ARG A 49 -12.93 -12.36 5.30
N ALA A 50 -13.98 -12.65 6.07
CA ALA A 50 -13.95 -12.56 7.52
C ALA A 50 -13.01 -13.61 8.13
N LEU A 51 -13.00 -14.85 7.60
CA LEU A 51 -12.06 -15.90 8.01
C LEU A 51 -10.60 -15.54 7.73
N TYR A 52 -10.29 -14.96 6.56
CA TYR A 52 -8.92 -14.48 6.26
C TYR A 52 -8.45 -13.41 7.26
N ARG A 53 -9.33 -12.45 7.61
CA ARG A 53 -9.00 -11.44 8.63
C ARG A 53 -8.77 -12.06 10.01
N LEU A 54 -9.60 -12.99 10.43
CA LEU A 54 -9.43 -13.71 11.69
C LEU A 54 -8.11 -14.49 11.73
N LEU A 55 -7.74 -15.12 10.61
CA LEU A 55 -6.48 -15.83 10.46
C LEU A 55 -5.27 -14.89 10.63
N ASP A 56 -5.30 -13.73 9.96
CA ASP A 56 -4.26 -12.70 10.08
C ASP A 56 -4.17 -12.17 11.53
N ASP A 57 -5.31 -11.87 12.18
CA ASP A 57 -5.36 -11.39 13.57
C ASP A 57 -4.76 -12.40 14.56
N VAL A 58 -5.04 -13.70 14.36
CA VAL A 58 -4.48 -14.78 15.20
C VAL A 58 -2.98 -14.94 14.94
N ALA A 59 -2.53 -14.86 13.69
CA ALA A 59 -1.10 -14.93 13.35
C ALA A 59 -0.32 -13.76 13.97
N GLU A 60 -0.83 -12.53 13.86
CA GLU A 60 -0.23 -11.36 14.52
C GLU A 60 -0.20 -11.50 16.04
N SER A 61 -1.25 -12.08 16.64
CA SER A 61 -1.30 -12.36 18.07
C SER A 61 -0.24 -13.38 18.50
N ILE A 62 -0.04 -14.46 17.72
CA ILE A 62 1.01 -15.45 17.97
C ILE A 62 2.39 -14.78 17.94
N ASP A 63 2.69 -13.99 16.92
CA ASP A 63 3.99 -13.30 16.79
C ASP A 63 4.22 -12.26 17.89
N SER A 64 3.18 -11.50 18.24
CA SER A 64 3.18 -10.55 19.34
C SER A 64 3.46 -11.23 20.69
N ILE A 65 2.77 -12.34 21.01
CA ILE A 65 2.98 -13.09 22.25
C ILE A 65 4.38 -13.72 22.28
N ARG A 66 4.88 -14.23 21.15
CA ARG A 66 6.25 -14.74 21.01
C ARG A 66 7.31 -13.66 21.25
N ALA A 67 7.03 -12.41 20.91
CA ALA A 67 7.94 -11.29 21.12
C ALA A 67 7.87 -10.71 22.55
N THR A 68 6.69 -10.68 23.17
CA THR A 68 6.43 -9.90 24.39
C THR A 68 6.36 -10.73 25.68
N VAL A 69 5.84 -11.96 25.62
CA VAL A 69 5.62 -12.79 26.83
C VAL A 69 6.80 -13.74 27.04
N ARG A 70 7.27 -13.86 28.28
CA ARG A 70 8.41 -14.73 28.69
C ARG A 70 7.94 -15.75 29.72
N GLY A 71 8.58 -16.93 29.76
CA GLY A 71 8.28 -17.99 30.73
C GLY A 71 7.29 -19.05 30.25
N HIS A 72 6.87 -19.95 31.14
CA HIS A 72 6.08 -21.14 30.77
C HIS A 72 4.68 -20.82 30.23
N GLN A 73 4.09 -19.71 30.67
CA GLN A 73 2.74 -19.29 30.23
C GLN A 73 2.71 -18.93 28.74
N ARG A 74 3.83 -18.48 28.15
CA ARG A 74 3.95 -18.23 26.71
C ARG A 74 3.62 -19.48 25.90
N ALA A 75 4.15 -20.64 26.29
CA ALA A 75 3.98 -21.87 25.53
C ALA A 75 2.50 -22.31 25.51
N LEU A 76 1.78 -22.12 26.62
CA LEU A 76 0.35 -22.43 26.72
C LEU A 76 -0.48 -21.51 25.84
N ILE A 77 -0.25 -20.19 25.89
CA ILE A 77 -1.00 -19.21 25.09
C ILE A 77 -0.74 -19.40 23.59
N VAL A 78 0.52 -19.65 23.21
CA VAL A 78 0.87 -19.89 21.80
C VAL A 78 0.22 -21.17 21.27
N ALA A 79 0.20 -22.24 22.06
CA ALA A 79 -0.44 -23.49 21.66
C ALA A 79 -1.96 -23.34 21.45
N ASP A 80 -2.62 -22.54 22.29
CA ASP A 80 -4.05 -22.24 22.19
C ASP A 80 -4.36 -21.45 20.90
N LEU A 81 -3.61 -20.36 20.65
CA LEU A 81 -3.75 -19.58 19.42
C LEU A 81 -3.38 -20.38 18.16
N GLU A 82 -2.45 -21.33 18.24
CA GLU A 82 -2.12 -22.23 17.13
C GLU A 82 -3.24 -23.26 16.86
N GLU A 83 -4.08 -23.59 17.85
CA GLU A 83 -5.30 -24.39 17.66
C GLU A 83 -6.41 -23.55 17.00
N ASP A 84 -6.60 -22.30 17.45
CA ASP A 84 -7.53 -21.36 16.81
C ASP A 84 -7.16 -21.15 15.33
N TYR A 85 -5.87 -20.93 15.06
CA TYR A 85 -5.36 -20.79 13.70
C TYR A 85 -5.72 -22.00 12.84
N ARG A 86 -5.52 -23.23 13.35
CA ARG A 86 -5.85 -24.47 12.63
C ARG A 86 -7.35 -24.64 12.43
N SER A 87 -8.17 -24.25 13.40
CA SER A 87 -9.63 -24.32 13.30
C SER A 87 -10.17 -23.37 12.23
N ILE A 88 -9.66 -22.13 12.19
CA ILE A 88 -10.00 -21.16 11.14
C ILE A 88 -9.55 -21.66 9.77
N ASP A 89 -8.32 -22.17 9.66
CA ASP A 89 -7.75 -22.70 8.41
C ASP A 89 -8.53 -23.92 7.90
N ALA A 90 -9.04 -24.78 8.77
CA ALA A 90 -9.86 -25.92 8.39
C ALA A 90 -11.22 -25.49 7.78
N VAL A 91 -11.88 -24.51 8.38
CA VAL A 91 -13.13 -23.94 7.83
C VAL A 91 -12.85 -23.27 6.47
N LEU A 92 -11.78 -22.48 6.39
CA LEU A 92 -11.36 -21.82 5.16
C LEU A 92 -11.01 -22.85 4.06
N THR A 93 -10.31 -23.91 4.41
CA THR A 93 -9.95 -25.04 3.53
C THR A 93 -11.20 -25.76 3.01
N THR A 94 -12.24 -25.89 3.83
CA THR A 94 -13.51 -26.49 3.41
C THR A 94 -14.22 -25.63 2.37
N LEU A 95 -14.12 -24.30 2.50
CA LEU A 95 -14.80 -23.35 1.62
C LEU A 95 -14.04 -23.02 0.33
N VAL A 96 -12.71 -22.97 0.40
CA VAL A 96 -11.83 -22.46 -0.68
C VAL A 96 -10.87 -23.54 -1.19
N GLY A 97 -10.76 -24.67 -0.50
CA GLY A 97 -9.78 -25.73 -0.79
C GLY A 97 -8.47 -25.59 0.01
N PRO A 98 -7.65 -26.65 0.07
CA PRO A 98 -6.46 -26.69 0.93
C PRO A 98 -5.37 -25.69 0.53
N PRO A 99 -4.64 -25.10 1.50
CA PRO A 99 -3.53 -24.21 1.22
C PRO A 99 -2.44 -24.94 0.44
N ARG A 100 -1.94 -24.31 -0.63
CA ARG A 100 -0.86 -24.90 -1.44
C ARG A 100 0.42 -24.97 -0.61
N ALA A 101 1.08 -26.12 -0.64
CA ALA A 101 2.38 -26.31 -0.01
C ALA A 101 3.37 -25.22 -0.49
N PRO A 102 4.16 -24.63 0.42
CA PRO A 102 5.23 -23.72 0.03
C PRO A 102 6.16 -24.42 -0.94
N LEU A 103 6.44 -23.79 -2.07
CA LEU A 103 7.36 -24.32 -3.07
C LEU A 103 8.75 -24.46 -2.43
N GLU A 104 9.26 -25.70 -2.35
CA GLU A 104 10.65 -25.94 -1.98
C GLU A 104 11.56 -25.19 -2.97
N ASN A 105 12.44 -24.38 -2.40
CA ASN A 105 13.38 -23.55 -3.15
C ASN A 105 14.15 -24.37 -4.19
N GLY A 106 13.96 -24.07 -5.47
CA GLY A 106 14.89 -24.45 -6.55
C GLY A 106 14.32 -25.25 -7.71
N ALA A 107 13.06 -25.70 -7.67
CA ALA A 107 12.40 -26.19 -8.88
C ALA A 107 11.85 -24.99 -9.67
N SER A 108 12.19 -24.91 -10.95
CA SER A 108 11.62 -23.97 -11.91
C SER A 108 10.12 -23.81 -11.69
N ALA A 109 9.62 -22.57 -11.81
CA ALA A 109 8.20 -22.27 -11.91
C ALA A 109 7.64 -22.86 -13.22
N ASP A 110 7.57 -24.19 -13.31
CA ASP A 110 6.68 -24.86 -14.23
C ASP A 110 5.27 -24.58 -13.72
N GLY A 111 4.56 -23.76 -14.48
CA GLY A 111 3.14 -23.57 -14.31
C GLY A 111 2.47 -24.93 -14.21
N ARG A 112 1.49 -25.03 -13.29
CA ARG A 112 0.63 -26.21 -13.06
C ARG A 112 0.57 -27.10 -14.31
N ASP A 113 1.12 -28.30 -14.23
CA ASP A 113 1.04 -29.27 -15.31
C ASP A 113 -0.39 -29.84 -15.36
N THR A 114 -1.32 -29.02 -15.83
CA THR A 114 -2.75 -29.39 -15.93
C THR A 114 -3.01 -30.36 -17.08
N GLY A 115 -2.02 -30.62 -17.94
CA GLY A 115 -2.19 -31.38 -19.19
C GLY A 115 -3.17 -30.76 -20.20
N LEU A 116 -3.71 -29.56 -19.92
CA LEU A 116 -4.69 -28.83 -20.70
C LEU A 116 -4.05 -27.68 -21.46
N VAL A 117 -4.60 -27.38 -22.64
CA VAL A 117 -4.27 -26.15 -23.38
C VAL A 117 -5.00 -24.99 -22.71
N GLN A 118 -4.21 -24.01 -22.23
CA GLN A 118 -4.71 -22.83 -21.54
C GLN A 118 -4.53 -21.59 -22.39
N LEU A 119 -5.51 -20.68 -22.33
CA LEU A 119 -5.38 -19.31 -22.85
C LEU A 119 -4.34 -18.56 -22.03
N GLN A 120 -3.35 -17.98 -22.68
CA GLN A 120 -2.29 -17.18 -22.08
C GLN A 120 -2.30 -15.79 -22.70
N LEU A 121 -1.91 -14.80 -21.90
CA LEU A 121 -1.68 -13.44 -22.35
C LEU A 121 -0.21 -13.08 -22.16
N SER A 122 0.34 -12.34 -23.12
CA SER A 122 1.64 -11.68 -23.02
C SER A 122 1.46 -10.19 -23.23
N TRP A 123 2.30 -9.39 -22.60
CA TRP A 123 2.32 -7.95 -22.79
C TRP A 123 3.53 -7.51 -23.60
N VAL A 124 3.32 -6.56 -24.50
CA VAL A 124 4.34 -5.73 -25.12
C VAL A 124 3.86 -4.27 -25.07
N PRO A 125 4.75 -3.27 -25.15
CA PRO A 125 4.32 -1.87 -25.09
C PRO A 125 3.18 -1.55 -26.08
N GLY A 126 2.07 -1.05 -25.54
CA GLY A 126 0.83 -0.68 -26.21
C GLY A 126 -0.10 -1.83 -26.61
N ARG A 127 0.24 -3.11 -26.37
CA ARG A 127 -0.56 -4.24 -26.84
C ARG A 127 -0.59 -5.45 -25.90
N ILE A 128 -1.74 -6.12 -25.89
CA ILE A 128 -1.93 -7.44 -25.32
C ILE A 128 -1.86 -8.48 -26.44
N ILE A 129 -1.14 -9.56 -26.20
CA ILE A 129 -0.96 -10.68 -27.15
C ILE A 129 -1.57 -11.92 -26.52
N ALA A 130 -2.56 -12.51 -27.17
CA ALA A 130 -3.21 -13.73 -26.72
C ALA A 130 -2.77 -14.92 -27.56
N TRP A 131 -2.55 -16.05 -26.90
CA TRP A 131 -2.16 -17.33 -27.49
C TRP A 131 -2.59 -18.46 -26.56
N ALA A 132 -2.62 -19.71 -27.03
CA ALA A 132 -2.96 -20.83 -26.15
C ALA A 132 -2.06 -22.04 -26.40
N ALA A 133 -1.50 -22.58 -25.31
CA ALA A 133 -0.70 -23.79 -25.31
C ALA A 133 -0.77 -24.49 -23.95
N GLY A 134 -0.31 -25.74 -23.90
CA GLY A 134 -0.15 -26.52 -22.68
C GLY A 134 1.07 -27.45 -22.77
N PRO A 135 1.63 -27.91 -21.64
CA PRO A 135 2.75 -28.84 -21.64
C PRO A 135 2.43 -30.11 -22.44
N GLY A 136 3.33 -30.51 -23.35
CA GLY A 136 3.20 -31.73 -24.14
C GLY A 136 2.05 -31.76 -25.17
N ARG A 137 1.36 -30.63 -25.40
CA ARG A 137 0.25 -30.51 -26.37
C ARG A 137 0.62 -29.59 -27.53
N SER A 138 -0.03 -29.77 -28.68
CA SER A 138 0.01 -28.79 -29.76
C SER A 138 -0.65 -27.49 -29.32
N SER A 139 -0.04 -26.35 -29.64
CA SER A 139 -0.66 -25.04 -29.46
C SER A 139 -1.91 -24.90 -30.33
N ASP A 140 -2.86 -24.10 -29.85
CA ASP A 140 -4.07 -23.77 -30.61
C ASP A 140 -3.75 -22.90 -31.84
N SER A 141 -4.63 -22.98 -32.84
CA SER A 141 -4.62 -22.10 -34.02
C SER A 141 -5.16 -20.71 -33.68
N ALA A 142 -4.87 -19.68 -34.49
CA ALA A 142 -5.43 -18.34 -34.27
C ALA A 142 -6.98 -18.32 -34.18
N PRO A 143 -7.74 -19.05 -35.03
CA PRO A 143 -9.20 -19.19 -34.86
C PRO A 143 -9.63 -19.80 -33.53
N ASP A 144 -8.90 -20.78 -33.00
CA ASP A 144 -9.18 -21.40 -31.70
C ASP A 144 -8.91 -20.44 -30.55
N VAL A 145 -7.82 -19.66 -30.64
CA VAL A 145 -7.51 -18.59 -29.67
C VAL A 145 -8.63 -17.55 -29.66
N LEU A 146 -9.11 -17.11 -30.83
CA LEU A 146 -10.25 -16.16 -30.94
C LEU A 146 -11.54 -16.74 -30.36
N ARG A 147 -11.77 -18.05 -30.50
CA ARG A 147 -12.91 -18.72 -29.87
C ARG A 147 -12.81 -18.67 -28.35
N ARG A 148 -11.67 -19.03 -27.77
CA ARG A 148 -11.45 -18.93 -26.31
C ARG A 148 -11.56 -17.50 -25.76
N LEU A 149 -11.07 -16.53 -26.52
CA LEU A 149 -11.21 -15.11 -26.16
C LEU A 149 -12.69 -14.69 -26.11
N ARG A 150 -13.51 -15.13 -27.06
CA ARG A 150 -14.97 -14.91 -27.01
C ARG A 150 -15.62 -15.61 -25.82
N ASP A 151 -15.27 -16.87 -25.60
CA ASP A 151 -15.83 -17.68 -24.50
C ASP A 151 -15.48 -17.11 -23.12
N SER A 152 -14.33 -16.43 -22.99
CA SER A 152 -13.88 -15.74 -21.77
C SER A 152 -14.33 -14.27 -21.67
N GLY A 153 -15.25 -13.81 -22.52
CA GLY A 153 -15.83 -12.46 -22.45
C GLY A 153 -15.09 -11.37 -23.22
N ALA A 154 -14.01 -11.68 -23.96
CA ALA A 154 -13.25 -10.74 -24.79
C ALA A 154 -13.81 -10.60 -26.22
N GLY A 155 -15.08 -10.92 -26.45
CA GLY A 155 -15.66 -11.03 -27.78
C GLY A 155 -15.93 -9.69 -28.49
N THR A 156 -15.94 -8.58 -27.76
CA THR A 156 -16.10 -7.21 -28.30
C THR A 156 -14.78 -6.56 -28.66
N VAL A 157 -13.65 -7.22 -28.39
CA VAL A 157 -12.31 -6.69 -28.66
C VAL A 157 -11.89 -7.01 -30.09
N ASP A 158 -11.40 -6.02 -30.81
CA ASP A 158 -10.90 -6.17 -32.19
C ASP A 158 -9.48 -6.77 -32.20
N TRP A 159 -9.40 -8.09 -32.22
CA TRP A 159 -8.15 -8.84 -32.28
C TRP A 159 -7.61 -8.94 -33.71
N SER A 160 -6.33 -8.59 -33.90
CA SER A 160 -5.62 -8.75 -35.17
C SER A 160 -4.59 -9.88 -35.11
N GLN A 161 -4.28 -10.52 -36.24
CA GLN A 161 -3.23 -11.53 -36.30
C GLN A 161 -1.89 -10.96 -35.82
N HIS A 162 -1.15 -11.75 -35.05
CA HIS A 162 0.16 -11.38 -34.52
C HIS A 162 1.20 -12.46 -34.86
N ARG A 163 2.49 -12.10 -34.83
CA ARG A 163 3.58 -13.07 -34.99
C ARG A 163 3.47 -14.18 -33.93
N PRO A 164 3.75 -15.44 -34.27
CA PRO A 164 3.71 -16.54 -33.31
C PRO A 164 4.62 -16.33 -32.10
N VAL A 165 4.18 -16.83 -30.95
CA VAL A 165 4.90 -16.80 -29.68
C VAL A 165 5.80 -18.03 -29.60
N LYS A 166 7.05 -17.86 -29.18
CA LYS A 166 7.94 -19.01 -28.90
C LYS A 166 7.55 -19.59 -27.55
N VAL A 167 7.13 -20.86 -27.54
CA VAL A 167 6.80 -21.56 -26.30
C VAL A 167 7.99 -22.41 -25.83
N PRO A 168 8.09 -22.71 -24.51
CA PRO A 168 9.06 -23.67 -24.01
C PRO A 168 9.00 -24.98 -24.81
N GLY A 169 10.16 -25.54 -25.16
CA GLY A 169 10.25 -26.70 -26.07
C GLY A 169 10.40 -26.35 -27.55
N GLY A 170 10.43 -25.05 -27.91
CA GLY A 170 10.81 -24.59 -29.26
C GLY A 170 9.69 -24.55 -30.28
N ALA A 171 8.48 -25.00 -29.93
CA ALA A 171 7.29 -24.84 -30.75
C ALA A 171 6.88 -23.35 -30.85
N ARG A 172 6.04 -23.04 -31.84
CA ARG A 172 5.50 -21.70 -32.07
C ARG A 172 3.99 -21.75 -31.96
N ALA A 173 3.44 -21.03 -30.98
CA ALA A 173 2.00 -20.87 -30.83
C ALA A 173 1.51 -19.71 -31.68
N GLU A 174 0.46 -19.93 -32.49
CA GLU A 174 -0.21 -18.83 -33.17
C GLU A 174 -0.81 -17.85 -32.16
N ALA A 175 -0.78 -16.57 -32.51
CA ALA A 175 -1.14 -15.50 -31.59
C ALA A 175 -1.96 -14.42 -32.29
N VAL A 176 -2.79 -13.76 -31.50
CA VAL A 176 -3.52 -12.55 -31.90
C VAL A 176 -3.16 -11.41 -30.94
N SER A 177 -3.34 -10.17 -31.36
CA SER A 177 -3.04 -9.00 -30.54
C SER A 177 -4.12 -7.94 -30.63
N ALA A 178 -4.32 -7.20 -29.56
CA ALA A 178 -5.20 -6.04 -29.50
C ALA A 178 -4.51 -4.88 -28.75
N PRO A 179 -4.88 -3.61 -29.04
CA PRO A 179 -4.48 -2.46 -28.22
C PRO A 179 -4.95 -2.63 -26.78
N ILE A 180 -4.18 -2.10 -25.82
CA ILE A 180 -4.51 -2.23 -24.39
C ILE A 180 -5.86 -1.60 -24.08
N GLU A 181 -6.13 -0.42 -24.66
CA GLU A 181 -7.34 0.37 -24.51
C GLU A 181 -8.59 -0.48 -24.79
N SER A 182 -8.55 -1.28 -25.85
CA SER A 182 -9.65 -2.17 -26.24
C SER A 182 -9.84 -3.35 -25.28
N CYS A 183 -8.80 -3.75 -24.54
CA CYS A 183 -8.83 -4.89 -23.62
C CYS A 183 -9.19 -4.53 -22.18
N LEU A 184 -9.12 -3.25 -21.78
CA LEU A 184 -9.20 -2.83 -20.37
C LEU A 184 -10.45 -3.35 -19.64
N GLY A 185 -11.64 -3.14 -20.22
CA GLY A 185 -12.90 -3.56 -19.58
C GLY A 185 -12.96 -5.06 -19.32
N TRP A 186 -12.39 -5.86 -20.23
CA TRP A 186 -12.29 -7.31 -20.08
C TRP A 186 -11.24 -7.72 -19.05
N LEU A 187 -10.02 -7.15 -19.11
CA LEU A 187 -8.94 -7.47 -18.17
C LEU A 187 -9.33 -7.17 -16.72
N VAL A 188 -10.05 -6.08 -16.47
CA VAL A 188 -10.52 -5.72 -15.12
C VAL A 188 -11.52 -6.75 -14.59
N ALA A 189 -12.44 -7.23 -15.44
CA ALA A 189 -13.39 -8.28 -15.08
C ALA A 189 -12.70 -9.62 -14.73
N LEU A 190 -11.52 -9.88 -15.31
CA LEU A 190 -10.73 -11.09 -15.06
C LEU A 190 -9.90 -11.06 -13.76
N GLY A 191 -9.75 -9.90 -13.11
CA GLY A 191 -9.00 -9.77 -11.86
C GLY A 191 -9.52 -10.65 -10.71
N GLU A 192 -10.74 -11.18 -10.84
CA GLU A 192 -11.39 -12.08 -9.89
C GLU A 192 -11.55 -13.53 -10.42
N ALA A 193 -11.26 -13.80 -11.70
CA ALA A 193 -11.61 -15.03 -12.41
C ALA A 193 -10.47 -16.07 -12.48
N ALA A 194 -9.62 -16.15 -11.45
CA ALA A 194 -8.34 -16.89 -11.50
C ALA A 194 -8.46 -18.44 -11.59
N GLU A 195 -9.67 -18.99 -11.64
CA GLU A 195 -9.93 -20.41 -11.48
C GLU A 195 -10.87 -21.04 -12.53
N GLU A 196 -11.14 -20.34 -13.64
CA GLU A 196 -11.87 -20.97 -14.75
C GLU A 196 -10.99 -21.96 -15.54
N ASP A 197 -11.53 -23.16 -15.80
CA ASP A 197 -10.87 -24.20 -16.58
C ASP A 197 -10.46 -23.67 -17.97
N GLY A 198 -9.16 -23.75 -18.27
CA GLY A 198 -8.61 -23.32 -19.56
C GLY A 198 -8.14 -21.87 -19.63
N ILE A 199 -8.20 -21.10 -18.53
CA ILE A 199 -7.53 -19.80 -18.39
C ILE A 199 -6.18 -19.98 -17.71
N GLY A 200 -5.13 -19.41 -18.32
CA GLY A 200 -3.76 -19.47 -17.81
C GLY A 200 -3.46 -18.39 -16.78
N THR A 201 -2.45 -18.63 -15.94
CA THR A 201 -2.06 -17.70 -14.85
C THR A 201 -1.62 -16.32 -15.35
N SER A 202 -1.12 -16.22 -16.59
CA SER A 202 -0.76 -14.94 -17.20
C SER A 202 -1.96 -14.03 -17.46
N VAL A 203 -3.14 -14.61 -17.73
CA VAL A 203 -4.41 -13.88 -17.90
C VAL A 203 -4.80 -13.26 -16.58
N SER A 204 -4.84 -14.05 -15.51
CA SER A 204 -5.18 -13.58 -14.16
C SER A 204 -4.19 -12.53 -13.67
N TRP A 205 -2.89 -12.74 -13.91
CA TRP A 205 -1.86 -11.78 -13.55
C TRP A 205 -2.07 -10.43 -14.25
N LEU A 206 -2.31 -10.42 -15.57
CA LEU A 206 -2.61 -9.17 -16.30
C LEU A 206 -3.92 -8.52 -15.83
N GLY A 207 -4.93 -9.32 -15.44
CA GLY A 207 -6.14 -8.81 -14.82
C GLY A 207 -5.88 -8.11 -13.47
N LEU A 208 -5.00 -8.67 -12.63
CA LEU A 208 -4.57 -8.02 -11.38
C LEU A 208 -3.79 -6.73 -11.62
N VAL A 209 -2.90 -6.70 -12.63
CA VAL A 209 -2.21 -5.45 -13.02
C VAL A 209 -3.21 -4.40 -13.50
N ALA A 210 -4.21 -4.80 -14.30
CA ALA A 210 -5.27 -3.89 -14.76
C ALA A 210 -6.14 -3.37 -13.62
N ALA A 211 -6.51 -4.22 -12.66
CA ALA A 211 -7.25 -3.80 -11.47
C ALA A 211 -6.45 -2.81 -10.60
N LEU A 212 -5.15 -3.02 -10.44
CA LEU A 212 -4.26 -2.06 -9.78
C LEU A 212 -4.18 -0.73 -10.56
N ALA A 213 -4.03 -0.79 -11.89
CA ALA A 213 -3.99 0.40 -12.74
C ALA A 213 -5.27 1.24 -12.61
N VAL A 214 -6.45 0.61 -12.65
CA VAL A 214 -7.74 1.28 -12.45
C VAL A 214 -7.85 1.88 -11.06
N ARG A 215 -7.43 1.17 -10.02
CA ARG A 215 -7.43 1.70 -8.65
C ARG A 215 -6.56 2.96 -8.52
N LEU A 216 -5.34 2.91 -9.07
CA LEU A 216 -4.44 4.06 -9.07
C LEU A 216 -5.05 5.22 -9.86
N ALA A 217 -5.58 4.96 -11.05
CA ALA A 217 -6.19 5.97 -11.91
C ALA A 217 -7.41 6.64 -11.24
N ALA A 218 -8.32 5.83 -10.68
CA ALA A 218 -9.52 6.31 -9.99
C ALA A 218 -9.19 7.17 -8.75
N GLN A 219 -8.06 6.90 -8.09
CA GLN A 219 -7.56 7.68 -6.96
C GLN A 219 -6.73 8.91 -7.38
N GLY A 220 -6.58 9.18 -8.69
CA GLY A 220 -5.74 10.27 -9.20
C GLY A 220 -4.24 10.05 -8.97
N ARG A 221 -3.82 8.79 -8.77
CA ARG A 221 -2.43 8.40 -8.46
C ARG A 221 -1.63 8.17 -9.74
N MET A 222 -1.64 9.14 -10.64
CA MET A 222 -0.83 9.17 -11.85
C MET A 222 -0.32 10.58 -12.13
N VAL A 223 0.80 10.69 -12.84
CA VAL A 223 1.42 11.98 -13.19
C VAL A 223 1.81 12.00 -14.67
N PRO A 224 1.63 13.13 -15.37
CA PRO A 224 2.04 13.25 -16.75
C PRO A 224 3.56 13.43 -16.85
N GLN A 225 4.14 12.84 -17.88
CA GLN A 225 5.55 12.96 -18.24
C GLN A 225 5.69 13.27 -19.73
N LEU A 226 6.71 14.03 -20.10
CA LEU A 226 7.02 14.33 -21.50
C LEU A 226 8.07 13.35 -22.00
N LYS A 227 7.69 12.48 -22.94
CA LYS A 227 8.61 11.51 -23.54
C LYS A 227 8.95 11.92 -24.96
N LYS A 228 10.25 11.92 -25.27
CA LYS A 228 10.75 12.15 -26.62
C LYS A 228 10.45 10.92 -27.48
N VAL A 229 9.73 11.10 -28.57
CA VAL A 229 9.50 10.03 -29.55
C VAL A 229 10.78 9.83 -30.35
N ARG A 230 11.36 8.64 -30.31
CA ARG A 230 12.46 8.28 -31.21
C ARG A 230 11.87 8.12 -32.61
N ARG A 231 12.24 8.99 -33.56
CA ARG A 231 11.96 8.78 -34.99
C ARG A 231 12.62 7.48 -35.45
N ARG A 232 11.92 6.36 -35.31
CA ARG A 232 12.13 5.17 -36.14
C ARG A 232 11.04 5.23 -37.20
N TYR A 233 11.45 5.43 -38.45
CA TYR A 233 10.63 5.25 -39.65
C TYR A 233 9.56 6.34 -39.93
N ARG A 234 9.97 7.43 -40.60
CA ARG A 234 9.10 8.12 -41.58
C ARG A 234 9.83 7.97 -42.91
N MET A 235 9.59 6.86 -43.62
CA MET A 235 10.18 6.61 -44.95
C MET A 235 9.21 6.90 -46.11
N ASP A 236 7.97 7.32 -45.83
CA ASP A 236 6.94 7.47 -46.88
C ASP A 236 6.54 8.92 -47.24
N GLU A 237 7.31 9.95 -46.82
CA GLU A 237 7.00 11.35 -47.18
C GLU A 237 8.24 12.16 -47.62
N ALA A 238 9.24 11.50 -48.20
CA ALA A 238 10.43 12.16 -48.75
C ALA A 238 10.54 12.00 -50.27
N GLU A 239 9.43 12.06 -51.00
CA GLU A 239 9.41 12.49 -52.40
C GLU A 239 8.68 13.83 -52.45
N GLY A 240 9.40 14.90 -52.12
CA GLY A 240 8.88 16.26 -52.05
C GLY A 240 10.00 17.28 -52.06
N ASP A 241 10.47 17.57 -53.28
CA ASP A 241 11.22 18.74 -53.76
C ASP A 241 12.06 19.56 -52.75
N GLY A 242 13.37 19.29 -52.74
CA GLY A 242 14.40 20.29 -53.10
C GLY A 242 14.59 21.60 -52.31
N SER A 243 13.83 21.92 -51.26
CA SER A 243 14.02 23.21 -50.55
C SER A 243 15.02 23.13 -49.39
N ASN A 244 16.28 23.49 -49.68
CA ASN A 244 17.41 23.57 -48.73
C ASN A 244 17.23 24.56 -47.54
N GLY A 245 16.08 25.23 -47.42
CA GLY A 245 15.74 26.10 -46.27
C GLY A 245 14.92 25.43 -45.16
N ALA A 246 14.17 24.36 -45.46
CA ALA A 246 13.31 23.66 -44.48
C ALA A 246 14.06 22.59 -43.66
N ALA A 247 15.24 22.18 -44.10
CA ALA A 247 16.06 21.19 -43.40
C ALA A 247 16.75 21.78 -42.15
N ALA A 248 17.13 23.06 -42.17
CA ALA A 248 17.81 23.71 -41.05
C ALA A 248 16.86 24.02 -39.85
N THR A 249 15.61 24.37 -40.12
CA THR A 249 14.57 24.59 -39.09
C THR A 249 14.03 23.28 -38.50
N ARG A 250 14.04 22.18 -39.26
CA ARG A 250 13.70 20.82 -38.75
C ARG A 250 14.78 20.21 -37.85
N ALA A 251 16.01 20.74 -37.87
CA ALA A 251 17.10 20.26 -37.00
C ALA A 251 16.94 20.71 -35.54
N ASP A 252 16.20 21.80 -35.28
CA ASP A 252 15.96 22.33 -33.93
C ASP A 252 14.61 21.87 -33.33
N SER A 253 13.77 21.13 -34.07
CA SER A 253 12.51 20.59 -33.55
C SER A 253 12.60 19.13 -33.15
N ALA A 254 11.86 18.75 -32.12
CA ALA A 254 11.77 17.38 -31.62
C ALA A 254 10.31 17.00 -31.37
N THR A 255 9.98 15.75 -31.70
CA THR A 255 8.65 15.18 -31.48
C THR A 255 8.54 14.62 -30.06
N TYR A 256 7.53 15.05 -29.33
CA TYR A 256 7.23 14.61 -27.97
C TYR A 256 5.81 14.07 -27.88
N VAL A 257 5.57 13.30 -26.82
CA VAL A 257 4.27 12.79 -26.42
C VAL A 257 4.13 12.94 -24.91
N VAL A 258 2.92 13.25 -24.42
CA VAL A 258 2.60 13.14 -23.01
C VAL A 258 2.29 11.67 -22.72
N ARG A 259 2.94 11.12 -21.69
CA ARG A 259 2.67 9.78 -21.17
C ARG A 259 2.35 9.88 -19.69
N TRP A 260 1.31 9.22 -19.25
CA TRP A 260 0.94 9.13 -17.85
C TRP A 260 1.70 7.99 -17.18
N ALA A 261 2.29 8.29 -16.03
CA ALA A 261 3.01 7.32 -15.23
C ALA A 261 2.30 7.11 -13.89
N PRO A 262 2.18 5.86 -13.40
CA PRO A 262 1.59 5.56 -12.11
C PRO A 262 2.45 6.11 -10.97
N ALA A 263 1.80 6.57 -9.91
CA ALA A 263 2.47 6.79 -8.65
C ALA A 263 2.74 5.42 -7.99
N LEU A 264 4.01 5.10 -7.76
CA LEU A 264 4.48 3.87 -7.11
C LEU A 264 4.36 4.02 -5.58
N VAL A 265 3.11 4.03 -5.10
CA VAL A 265 2.77 4.20 -3.67
C VAL A 265 2.35 2.90 -2.99
N GLU A 266 2.02 1.84 -3.74
CA GLU A 266 1.66 0.50 -3.22
C GLU A 266 2.83 -0.48 -3.43
N THR A 267 3.97 -0.21 -2.78
CA THR A 267 5.24 -0.90 -3.05
C THR A 267 5.14 -2.42 -2.84
N ASP A 268 4.39 -2.86 -1.83
CA ASP A 268 4.26 -4.28 -1.50
C ASP A 268 3.38 -5.03 -2.50
N VAL A 269 2.30 -4.41 -2.97
CA VAL A 269 1.44 -4.98 -4.02
C VAL A 269 2.22 -5.12 -5.33
N ILE A 270 2.99 -4.09 -5.72
CA ILE A 270 3.83 -4.13 -6.91
C ILE A 270 4.91 -5.21 -6.79
N ALA A 271 5.52 -5.35 -5.60
CA ALA A 271 6.51 -6.39 -5.35
C ALA A 271 5.91 -7.80 -5.40
N ALA A 272 4.69 -7.99 -4.88
CA ALA A 272 3.98 -9.26 -4.95
C ALA A 272 3.61 -9.64 -6.41
N LEU A 273 3.16 -8.67 -7.21
CA LEU A 273 2.92 -8.85 -8.64
C LEU A 273 4.21 -9.21 -9.39
N ALA A 274 5.32 -8.53 -9.07
CA ALA A 274 6.61 -8.84 -9.69
C ALA A 274 7.14 -10.23 -9.30
N ALA A 275 6.97 -10.64 -8.04
CA ALA A 275 7.37 -11.97 -7.57
C ALA A 275 6.52 -13.09 -8.17
N SER A 276 5.26 -12.79 -8.55
CA SER A 276 4.32 -13.75 -9.15
C SER A 276 4.28 -13.71 -10.67
N LEU A 277 5.17 -12.95 -11.33
CA LEU A 277 5.19 -12.76 -12.78
C LEU A 277 5.27 -14.10 -13.53
N PRO A 278 4.22 -14.49 -14.29
CA PRO A 278 4.25 -15.71 -15.09
C PRO A 278 5.16 -15.54 -16.30
N GLY A 279 5.97 -16.55 -16.62
CA GLY A 279 6.84 -16.51 -17.81
C GLY A 279 6.06 -16.30 -19.12
N ALA A 280 4.81 -16.75 -19.18
CA ALA A 280 3.92 -16.51 -20.31
C ALA A 280 3.56 -15.02 -20.49
N ALA A 281 3.43 -14.24 -19.41
CA ALA A 281 3.18 -12.80 -19.49
C ALA A 281 4.37 -12.06 -20.12
N ALA A 282 5.58 -12.52 -19.83
CA ALA A 282 6.85 -11.97 -20.31
C ALA A 282 7.44 -12.70 -21.54
N ALA A 283 6.62 -13.43 -22.32
CA ALA A 283 7.12 -14.29 -23.40
C ALA A 283 7.91 -13.58 -24.52
N PHE A 284 7.76 -12.26 -24.65
CA PHE A 284 8.48 -11.44 -25.63
C PHE A 284 9.65 -10.66 -25.04
N GLU A 285 9.83 -10.70 -23.72
CA GLU A 285 10.91 -10.00 -23.03
C GLU A 285 12.14 -10.90 -22.93
N ASN A 286 13.31 -10.33 -23.27
CA ASN A 286 14.57 -11.07 -23.21
C ASN A 286 15.29 -10.84 -21.86
N GLN A 287 14.86 -9.85 -21.06
CA GLN A 287 15.47 -9.49 -19.79
C GLN A 287 14.70 -10.04 -18.57
N ARG A 288 15.44 -10.31 -17.49
CA ARG A 288 14.98 -11.02 -16.29
C ARG A 288 14.52 -10.13 -15.13
N ASP A 289 14.41 -8.81 -15.32
CA ASP A 289 13.94 -7.93 -14.24
C ASP A 289 12.41 -7.90 -14.18
N ALA A 290 11.84 -8.81 -13.39
CA ALA A 290 10.40 -8.91 -13.18
C ALA A 290 9.78 -7.64 -12.58
N THR A 291 10.55 -6.89 -11.77
CA THR A 291 10.07 -5.63 -11.18
C THR A 291 9.95 -4.55 -12.25
N ALA A 292 10.98 -4.38 -13.06
CA ALA A 292 10.94 -3.43 -14.17
C ALA A 292 9.85 -3.79 -15.19
N PHE A 293 9.68 -5.07 -15.51
CA PHE A 293 8.62 -5.54 -16.40
C PHE A 293 7.23 -5.22 -15.85
N THR A 294 6.98 -5.54 -14.58
CA THR A 294 5.69 -5.28 -13.91
C THR A 294 5.37 -3.80 -13.87
N GLN A 295 6.35 -2.96 -13.54
CA GLN A 295 6.19 -1.51 -13.52
C GLN A 295 5.94 -0.94 -14.92
N ALA A 296 6.59 -1.48 -15.95
CA ALA A 296 6.38 -1.06 -17.32
C ALA A 296 4.97 -1.42 -17.82
N ALA A 297 4.51 -2.66 -17.56
CA ALA A 297 3.15 -3.08 -17.89
C ALA A 297 2.09 -2.26 -17.14
N LEU A 298 2.29 -2.04 -15.82
CA LEU A 298 1.42 -1.16 -15.03
C LEU A 298 1.39 0.26 -15.59
N ALA A 299 2.55 0.81 -15.98
CA ALA A 299 2.63 2.15 -16.51
C ALA A 299 1.90 2.31 -17.84
N ASP A 300 2.02 1.32 -18.72
CA ASP A 300 1.36 1.31 -20.02
C ASP A 300 -0.16 1.19 -19.91
N ILE A 301 -0.66 0.39 -18.97
CA ILE A 301 -2.10 0.29 -18.68
C ILE A 301 -2.64 1.58 -18.05
N VAL A 302 -1.91 2.20 -17.12
CA VAL A 302 -2.30 3.51 -16.56
C VAL A 302 -2.29 4.60 -17.62
N ASP A 303 -1.31 4.56 -18.54
CA ASP A 303 -1.23 5.47 -19.67
C ASP A 303 -2.42 5.34 -20.61
N ALA A 304 -2.84 4.10 -20.94
CA ALA A 304 -4.04 3.83 -21.72
C ALA A 304 -5.29 4.42 -21.06
N ILE A 305 -5.51 4.15 -19.76
CA ILE A 305 -6.68 4.66 -19.01
C ILE A 305 -6.70 6.19 -19.01
N ALA A 306 -5.57 6.82 -18.69
CA ALA A 306 -5.49 8.28 -18.56
C ALA A 306 -5.59 8.99 -19.92
N THR A 307 -5.03 8.41 -20.98
CA THR A 307 -5.13 8.92 -22.35
C THR A 307 -6.57 8.85 -22.84
N GLU A 308 -7.23 7.71 -22.68
CA GLU A 308 -8.63 7.53 -23.07
C GLU A 308 -9.57 8.48 -22.31
N ALA A 309 -9.27 8.75 -21.03
CA ALA A 309 -10.00 9.76 -20.25
C ALA A 309 -9.72 11.18 -20.76
N ALA A 310 -8.47 11.50 -21.10
CA ALA A 310 -8.06 12.81 -21.61
C ALA A 310 -8.66 13.13 -22.99
N GLU A 311 -8.82 12.14 -23.87
CA GLU A 311 -9.49 12.30 -25.18
C GLU A 311 -10.94 12.77 -25.07
N ARG A 312 -11.60 12.49 -23.94
CA ARG A 312 -12.99 12.92 -23.67
C ARG A 312 -13.08 14.35 -23.15
N LEU A 313 -11.95 14.99 -22.87
CA LEU A 313 -11.89 16.36 -22.39
C LEU A 313 -11.74 17.33 -23.56
N GLU A 314 -12.53 18.41 -23.56
CA GLU A 314 -12.32 19.52 -24.49
C GLU A 314 -11.14 20.38 -24.02
N ALA A 315 -9.98 20.19 -24.66
CA ALA A 315 -8.80 21.00 -24.40
C ALA A 315 -8.76 22.25 -25.31
N PRO A 316 -8.25 23.39 -24.81
CA PRO A 316 -7.97 24.56 -25.66
C PRO A 316 -7.04 24.18 -26.82
N ALA A 317 -7.27 24.78 -27.98
CA ALA A 317 -6.44 24.53 -29.15
C ALA A 317 -4.97 24.92 -28.88
N PRO A 318 -3.99 24.05 -29.18
CA PRO A 318 -2.59 24.39 -28.98
C PRO A 318 -2.19 25.55 -29.90
N PRO A 319 -1.18 26.35 -29.51
CA PRO A 319 -0.58 27.35 -30.39
C PRO A 319 -0.15 26.73 -31.73
N PRO A 320 -0.46 27.35 -32.88
CA PRO A 320 -0.20 26.74 -34.19
C PRO A 320 1.28 26.52 -34.48
N VAL A 321 2.15 27.36 -33.91
CA VAL A 321 3.61 27.23 -34.01
C VAL A 321 4.22 27.55 -32.65
N PRO A 322 4.56 26.55 -31.83
CA PRO A 322 5.16 26.78 -30.53
C PRO A 322 6.58 27.37 -30.66
N ARG A 323 6.80 28.57 -30.10
CA ARG A 323 8.07 29.31 -30.19
C ARG A 323 8.67 29.67 -28.83
N THR A 324 7.82 29.79 -27.81
CA THR A 324 8.20 30.15 -26.44
C THR A 324 8.10 28.96 -25.48
N LYS A 325 8.61 29.09 -24.26
CA LYS A 325 8.43 28.07 -23.20
C LYS A 325 6.95 27.91 -22.83
N ALA A 326 6.19 29.00 -22.81
CA ALA A 326 4.78 28.97 -22.52
C ALA A 326 4.03 28.21 -23.63
N ASP A 327 4.32 28.49 -24.90
CA ASP A 327 3.66 27.78 -26.01
C ASP A 327 3.89 26.27 -25.95
N VAL A 328 5.11 25.84 -25.59
CA VAL A 328 5.43 24.41 -25.42
C VAL A 328 4.65 23.80 -24.26
N ALA A 329 4.47 24.53 -23.15
CA ALA A 329 3.67 24.08 -22.02
C ALA A 329 2.18 23.98 -22.39
N GLU A 330 1.62 25.00 -23.05
CA GLU A 330 0.24 25.00 -23.57
C GLU A 330 0.02 23.85 -24.56
N THR A 331 0.98 23.62 -25.46
CA THR A 331 0.91 22.50 -26.40
C THR A 331 0.91 21.15 -25.67
N ALA A 332 1.72 20.99 -24.62
CA ALA A 332 1.71 19.77 -23.81
C ALA A 332 0.39 19.59 -23.04
N LEU A 333 -0.21 20.65 -22.51
CA LEU A 333 -1.51 20.60 -21.83
C LEU A 333 -2.67 20.30 -22.79
N ALA A 334 -2.60 20.78 -24.03
CA ALA A 334 -3.56 20.45 -25.08
C ALA A 334 -3.40 19.02 -25.64
N ARG A 335 -2.31 18.32 -25.24
CA ARG A 335 -1.93 17.00 -25.76
C ARG A 335 -1.78 15.95 -24.65
N LEU A 336 -2.58 16.09 -23.58
CA LEU A 336 -2.68 15.11 -22.49
C LEU A 336 -3.27 13.76 -22.96
N ASP A 337 -3.91 13.76 -24.13
CA ASP A 337 -4.37 12.61 -24.91
C ASP A 337 -3.24 11.79 -25.56
N GLY A 338 -1.98 12.14 -25.31
CA GLY A 338 -0.85 11.42 -25.90
C GLY A 338 -0.70 11.59 -27.41
N THR A 339 -1.41 12.53 -28.04
CA THR A 339 -1.20 12.84 -29.46
C THR A 339 0.21 13.44 -29.65
N PRO A 340 1.09 12.87 -30.51
CA PRO A 340 2.44 13.39 -30.71
C PRO A 340 2.44 14.80 -31.28
N PHE A 341 3.38 15.63 -30.84
CA PHE A 341 3.52 17.02 -31.28
C PHE A 341 4.97 17.45 -31.42
N ASP A 342 5.25 18.36 -32.35
CA ASP A 342 6.58 18.88 -32.65
C ASP A 342 6.83 20.23 -31.95
N VAL A 343 7.95 20.37 -31.24
CA VAL A 343 8.34 21.60 -30.52
C VAL A 343 9.83 21.91 -30.61
N PRO A 344 10.25 23.17 -30.41
CA PRO A 344 11.67 23.53 -30.33
C PRO A 344 12.41 22.80 -29.20
N SER A 345 13.48 22.10 -29.54
CA SER A 345 14.26 21.21 -28.67
C SER A 345 14.77 21.90 -27.40
N ARG A 346 15.19 23.17 -27.52
CA ARG A 346 15.70 23.97 -26.40
C ARG A 346 14.68 24.20 -25.28
N HIS A 347 13.42 24.44 -25.63
CA HIS A 347 12.37 24.83 -24.68
C HIS A 347 11.77 23.59 -24.02
N VAL A 348 11.57 22.53 -24.80
CA VAL A 348 11.04 21.27 -24.29
C VAL A 348 12.01 20.56 -23.35
N ALA A 349 13.32 20.64 -23.58
CA ALA A 349 14.31 20.00 -22.70
C ALA A 349 14.28 20.56 -21.25
N ASP A 350 14.05 21.87 -21.08
CA ASP A 350 13.88 22.49 -19.75
C ASP A 350 12.58 22.04 -19.09
N LEU A 351 11.47 22.01 -19.85
CA LEU A 351 10.17 21.56 -19.37
C LEU A 351 10.19 20.08 -18.97
N THR A 352 10.69 19.20 -19.82
CA THR A 352 10.85 17.76 -19.52
C THR A 352 11.66 17.55 -18.26
N ARG A 353 12.82 18.22 -18.11
CA ARG A 353 13.65 18.08 -16.91
C ARG A 353 12.92 18.50 -15.62
N ARG A 354 12.18 19.61 -15.65
CA ARG A 354 11.41 20.11 -14.50
C ARG A 354 10.24 19.19 -14.17
N LEU A 355 9.52 18.72 -15.19
CA LEU A 355 8.39 17.80 -15.03
C LEU A 355 8.86 16.44 -14.49
N ASP A 356 9.96 15.89 -15.01
CA ASP A 356 10.59 14.68 -14.49
C ASP A 356 11.01 14.87 -13.03
N GLN A 357 11.63 16.01 -12.67
CA GLN A 357 12.03 16.29 -11.29
C GLN A 357 10.82 16.39 -10.33
N TRP A 358 9.71 16.98 -10.77
CA TRP A 358 8.48 17.08 -10.00
C TRP A 358 7.77 15.73 -9.86
N ALA A 359 7.72 14.92 -10.92
CA ALA A 359 7.07 13.61 -10.95
C ALA A 359 7.88 12.53 -10.22
N ARG A 360 9.21 12.66 -10.20
CA ARG A 360 10.14 11.64 -9.68
C ARG A 360 9.79 11.07 -8.30
N PRO A 361 9.41 11.88 -7.27
CA PRO A 361 9.04 11.33 -5.97
C PRO A 361 7.84 10.38 -6.00
N ALA A 362 6.97 10.47 -7.03
CA ALA A 362 5.85 9.57 -7.20
C ALA A 362 6.20 8.36 -8.08
N THR A 363 7.06 8.52 -9.09
CA THR A 363 7.31 7.50 -10.13
C THR A 363 8.60 6.71 -9.95
N GLU A 364 9.50 7.13 -9.06
CA GLU A 364 10.78 6.43 -8.84
C GLU A 364 10.54 5.15 -8.02
N SER A 365 11.04 4.03 -8.55
CA SER A 365 10.96 2.73 -7.89
C SER A 365 11.65 2.80 -6.52
N TYR A 366 10.95 2.30 -5.50
CA TYR A 366 11.52 2.25 -4.16
C TYR A 366 12.47 1.05 -4.03
N ASP A 367 13.77 1.31 -3.94
CA ASP A 367 14.75 0.26 -3.67
C ASP A 367 14.69 -0.14 -2.19
N ARG A 368 14.12 -1.32 -1.91
CA ARG A 368 14.03 -1.88 -0.55
C ARG A 368 15.39 -2.01 0.15
N ARG A 369 16.50 -2.14 -0.59
CA ARG A 369 17.86 -2.19 -0.03
C ARG A 369 18.34 -0.84 0.51
N LEU A 370 17.65 0.23 0.15
CA LEU A 370 17.94 1.60 0.56
C LEU A 370 16.81 2.17 1.43
N ARG A 371 16.01 1.27 2.05
CA ARG A 371 14.89 1.63 2.89
C ARG A 371 15.34 2.57 4.01
N LEU A 372 14.75 3.76 4.06
CA LEU A 372 14.93 4.68 5.17
C LEU A 372 13.95 4.31 6.27
N ILE A 373 14.38 4.42 7.53
CA ILE A 373 13.58 4.15 8.72
C ILE A 373 13.31 5.47 9.42
N VAL A 374 12.05 5.83 9.55
CA VAL A 374 11.58 6.93 10.37
C VAL A 374 11.38 6.39 11.78
N GLN A 375 12.24 6.82 12.70
CA GLN A 375 12.21 6.40 14.09
C GLN A 375 11.75 7.55 14.98
N LEU A 376 10.70 7.31 15.77
CA LEU A 376 10.26 8.18 16.84
C LEU A 376 10.70 7.55 18.17
N ASP A 377 11.48 8.29 18.94
CA ASP A 377 11.84 7.92 20.29
C ASP A 377 10.76 8.42 21.28
N PRO A 378 10.55 7.74 22.42
CA PRO A 378 9.71 8.28 23.50
C PRO A 378 10.17 9.69 23.92
N PRO A 379 9.27 10.53 24.47
CA PRO A 379 9.61 11.87 24.89
C PRO A 379 10.67 11.84 26.00
N ASP A 380 11.51 12.88 26.02
CA ASP A 380 12.45 13.13 27.11
C ASP A 380 11.77 13.74 28.34
N ASP A 381 12.55 14.08 29.35
CA ASP A 381 12.06 14.63 30.63
C ASP A 381 11.31 15.97 30.48
N ILE A 382 11.46 16.66 29.35
CA ILE A 382 10.74 17.91 29.05
C ILE A 382 9.56 17.69 28.08
N GLY A 383 9.20 16.43 27.80
CA GLY A 383 8.07 16.07 26.95
C GLY A 383 8.35 16.18 25.44
N ALA A 384 9.61 16.32 25.03
CA ALA A 384 9.98 16.51 23.63
C ALA A 384 10.19 15.17 22.93
N TRP A 385 9.43 14.93 21.85
CA TRP A 385 9.51 13.69 21.08
C TRP A 385 10.58 13.82 19.99
N HIS A 386 11.63 13.01 20.08
CA HIS A 386 12.71 13.05 19.11
C HIS A 386 12.44 12.11 17.94
N LEU A 387 12.42 12.65 16.73
CA LEU A 387 12.35 11.87 15.50
C LEU A 387 13.69 11.91 14.77
N SER A 388 14.13 10.74 14.30
CA SER A 388 15.32 10.60 13.46
C SER A 388 15.05 9.72 12.24
N VAL A 389 15.63 10.09 11.10
CA VAL A 389 15.63 9.30 9.88
C VAL A 389 16.94 8.53 9.80
N LEU A 390 16.81 7.21 9.82
CA LEU A 390 17.91 6.27 9.79
C LEU A 390 18.01 5.63 8.40
N SER A 391 19.25 5.31 8.03
CA SER A 391 19.56 4.48 6.88
C SER A 391 20.34 3.27 7.37
N GLU A 392 20.10 2.11 6.78
CA GLU A 392 20.95 0.95 7.00
C GLU A 392 22.32 1.21 6.34
N SER A 393 23.40 0.72 6.94
CA SER A 393 24.73 0.70 6.34
C SER A 393 24.90 -0.50 5.42
N SER A 394 26.07 -0.67 4.80
CA SER A 394 26.38 -1.92 4.09
C SER A 394 26.59 -3.11 5.04
N ALA A 395 26.82 -2.87 6.32
CA ALA A 395 27.04 -3.88 7.35
C ALA A 395 25.74 -4.23 8.13
N GLY A 396 24.59 -3.66 7.74
CA GLY A 396 23.30 -3.87 8.43
C GLY A 396 23.06 -2.96 9.63
N GLU A 397 24.05 -2.16 10.05
CA GLU A 397 23.89 -1.22 11.15
C GLU A 397 23.04 0.00 10.76
N LEU A 398 22.15 0.43 11.64
CA LEU A 398 21.38 1.65 11.45
C LEU A 398 22.19 2.88 11.84
N GLN A 399 22.20 3.87 10.96
CA GLN A 399 22.92 5.12 11.16
C GLN A 399 22.07 6.31 10.72
N PRO A 400 22.32 7.52 11.28
CA PRO A 400 21.66 8.74 10.81
C PRO A 400 21.82 8.91 9.30
N VAL A 401 20.75 9.30 8.62
CA VAL A 401 20.71 9.41 7.15
C VAL A 401 21.79 10.36 6.60
N GLU A 402 22.22 11.35 7.38
CA GLU A 402 23.33 12.24 7.03
C GLU A 402 24.62 11.49 6.70
N ARG A 403 24.93 10.40 7.42
CA ARG A 403 26.14 9.60 7.13
C ARG A 403 26.06 8.99 5.74
N ALA A 404 24.90 8.47 5.35
CA ALA A 404 24.69 7.95 4.00
C ALA A 404 24.77 9.05 2.93
N LEU A 405 24.37 10.28 3.27
CA LEU A 405 24.48 11.44 2.37
C LEU A 405 25.93 11.92 2.17
N VAL A 406 26.83 11.67 3.12
CA VAL A 406 28.23 12.14 3.06
C VAL A 406 29.19 11.04 2.59
N ILE A 407 29.12 9.86 3.21
CA ILE A 407 30.16 8.83 3.13
C ILE A 407 29.85 7.77 2.05
N ALA A 408 28.58 7.57 1.71
CA ALA A 408 28.20 6.52 0.76
C ALA A 408 28.73 6.78 -0.67
N SER A 409 28.74 5.71 -1.47
CA SER A 409 29.02 5.78 -2.90
C SER A 409 28.09 6.78 -3.61
N ARG A 410 28.53 7.35 -4.73
CA ARG A 410 27.77 8.36 -5.49
C ARG A 410 26.34 7.90 -5.82
N ALA A 411 26.19 6.64 -6.24
CA ALA A 411 24.88 6.07 -6.58
C ALA A 411 23.96 5.97 -5.36
N ARG A 412 24.45 5.41 -4.25
CA ARG A 412 23.69 5.28 -3.00
C ARG A 412 23.31 6.65 -2.43
N ARG A 413 24.25 7.60 -2.42
CA ARG A 413 24.01 8.97 -1.99
C ARG A 413 22.89 9.63 -2.78
N GLN A 414 22.89 9.46 -4.10
CA GLN A 414 21.88 10.03 -4.97
C GLN A 414 20.50 9.41 -4.69
N ALA A 415 20.43 8.09 -4.54
CA ALA A 415 19.18 7.40 -4.21
C ALA A 415 18.63 7.81 -2.84
N VAL A 416 19.48 7.87 -1.80
CA VAL A 416 19.10 8.38 -0.47
C VAL A 416 18.62 9.83 -0.53
N LYS A 417 19.25 10.68 -1.35
CA LYS A 417 18.81 12.07 -1.55
C LYS A 417 17.40 12.14 -2.13
N HIS A 418 17.03 11.25 -3.05
CA HIS A 418 15.67 11.21 -3.60
C HIS A 418 14.65 10.70 -2.57
N GLN A 419 14.99 9.64 -1.84
CA GLN A 419 14.11 9.15 -0.76
C GLN A 419 13.91 10.21 0.32
N MET A 420 14.96 10.93 0.71
CA MET A 420 14.82 12.07 1.61
C MET A 420 13.92 13.16 1.05
N ALA A 421 14.08 13.54 -0.22
CA ALA A 421 13.22 14.55 -0.84
C ALA A 421 11.75 14.11 -0.94
N ARG A 422 11.48 12.81 -1.11
CA ARG A 422 10.14 12.24 -1.07
C ARG A 422 9.57 12.27 0.35
N LEU A 423 10.36 11.85 1.34
CA LEU A 423 9.97 11.86 2.76
C LEU A 423 9.68 13.27 3.26
N GLU A 424 10.53 14.25 2.94
CA GLU A 424 10.36 15.68 3.29
C GLU A 424 9.05 16.26 2.71
N ARG A 425 8.47 15.68 1.64
CA ARG A 425 7.15 16.07 1.10
C ARG A 425 5.98 15.36 1.79
N LEU A 426 6.18 14.11 2.20
CA LEU A 426 5.15 13.31 2.89
C LEU A 426 5.05 13.67 4.38
N PHE A 427 6.13 14.19 4.96
CA PHE A 427 6.23 14.56 6.37
C PHE A 427 6.94 15.92 6.50
N PRO A 428 6.23 17.03 6.24
CA PRO A 428 6.79 18.39 6.20
C PRO A 428 7.44 18.86 7.50
N GLU A 429 7.09 18.26 8.63
CA GLU A 429 7.68 18.46 9.96
C GLU A 429 9.21 18.40 9.89
N LEU A 430 9.76 17.49 9.08
CA LEU A 430 11.21 17.31 8.89
C LEU A 430 11.95 18.51 8.31
N VAL A 431 11.24 19.46 7.69
CA VAL A 431 11.84 20.63 7.01
C VAL A 431 11.85 21.88 7.91
N ARG A 432 11.35 21.79 9.14
CA ARG A 432 11.33 22.93 10.08
C ARG A 432 12.73 23.51 10.31
N LEU A 433 12.80 24.84 10.27
CA LEU A 433 14.01 25.59 10.56
C LEU A 433 14.38 25.38 12.04
N GLY A 434 15.65 25.04 12.31
CA GLY A 434 16.17 24.83 13.67
C GLY A 434 16.47 23.37 14.03
N GLY A 435 16.23 22.41 13.12
CA GLY A 435 16.72 21.04 13.27
C GLY A 435 18.25 21.01 13.39
N ARG A 436 18.77 20.25 14.37
CA ARG A 436 20.23 20.14 14.61
C ARG A 436 20.95 19.43 13.46
N ARG A 437 20.23 18.55 12.75
CA ARG A 437 20.71 17.71 11.66
C ARG A 437 19.60 17.49 10.64
N ARG A 438 19.99 17.26 9.39
CA ARG A 438 19.06 16.88 8.32
C ARG A 438 18.49 15.49 8.60
N GLY A 439 17.17 15.39 8.62
CA GLY A 439 16.48 14.14 8.95
C GLY A 439 16.26 13.94 10.46
N GLU A 440 16.48 14.97 11.28
CA GLU A 440 16.11 14.96 12.70
C GLU A 440 15.13 16.13 12.97
N VAL A 441 14.12 15.88 13.79
CA VAL A 441 13.15 16.91 14.22
C VAL A 441 12.61 16.59 15.61
N ILE A 442 12.33 17.64 16.38
CA ILE A 442 11.56 17.53 17.63
C ILE A 442 10.09 17.75 17.31
N LEU A 443 9.27 16.78 17.70
CA LEU A 443 7.82 16.80 17.57
C LEU A 443 7.16 17.14 18.91
N ASN A 444 5.99 17.76 18.84
CA ASN A 444 5.09 17.85 19.99
C ASN A 444 4.25 16.55 20.11
N ALA A 445 3.47 16.44 21.18
CA ALA A 445 2.67 15.25 21.46
C ALA A 445 1.58 14.98 20.39
N ASP A 446 0.98 16.03 19.80
CA ASP A 446 0.01 15.89 18.71
C ASP A 446 0.63 15.28 17.46
N GLU A 447 1.80 15.78 17.06
CA GLU A 447 2.54 15.30 15.89
C GLU A 447 3.06 13.88 16.10
N ALA A 448 3.56 13.58 17.29
CA ALA A 448 3.97 12.24 17.68
C ALA A 448 2.79 11.26 17.61
N TRP A 449 1.62 11.66 18.11
CA TRP A 449 0.38 10.87 18.01
C TRP A 449 -0.03 10.65 16.56
N GLN A 450 -0.03 11.69 15.73
CA GLN A 450 -0.37 11.59 14.31
C GLN A 450 0.59 10.65 13.57
N LEU A 451 1.89 10.68 13.91
CA LEU A 451 2.87 9.73 13.39
C LEU A 451 2.61 8.29 13.85
N MET A 452 2.27 8.08 15.12
CA MET A 452 1.95 6.76 15.67
C MET A 452 0.64 6.16 15.11
N THR A 453 -0.25 6.99 14.55
CA THR A 453 -1.58 6.57 14.12
C THR A 453 -1.74 6.55 12.60
N GLU A 454 -1.70 7.70 11.94
CA GLU A 454 -2.06 7.85 10.53
C GLU A 454 -0.82 7.99 9.64
N THR A 455 0.06 8.95 9.93
CA THR A 455 1.20 9.27 9.08
C THR A 455 2.17 8.09 9.01
N GLY A 456 2.37 7.35 10.10
CA GLY A 456 3.19 6.14 10.12
C GLY A 456 2.70 5.08 9.13
N GLN A 457 1.38 4.88 9.02
CA GLN A 457 0.78 3.93 8.08
C GLN A 457 0.98 4.37 6.63
N ILE A 458 0.82 5.66 6.34
CA ILE A 458 1.07 6.23 5.01
C ILE A 458 2.54 6.01 4.62
N LEU A 459 3.47 6.32 5.53
CA LEU A 459 4.90 6.13 5.28
C LEU A 459 5.27 4.67 5.06
N GLN A 460 4.69 3.74 5.84
CA GLN A 460 4.89 2.30 5.65
C GLN A 460 4.37 1.81 4.29
N ALA A 461 3.15 2.20 3.89
CA ALA A 461 2.55 1.82 2.61
C ALA A 461 3.43 2.23 1.42
N VAL A 462 4.05 3.42 1.52
CA VAL A 462 4.95 3.98 0.50
C VAL A 462 6.34 3.33 0.52
N GLY A 463 6.66 2.50 1.52
CA GLY A 463 7.87 1.67 1.61
C GLY A 463 8.85 2.06 2.72
N TYR A 464 8.61 3.13 3.47
CA TYR A 464 9.48 3.52 4.58
C TYR A 464 9.40 2.52 5.73
N GLY A 465 10.51 2.34 6.45
CA GLY A 465 10.47 1.73 7.77
C GLY A 465 9.89 2.75 8.74
N VAL A 466 9.00 2.32 9.62
CA VAL A 466 8.48 3.19 10.69
C VAL A 466 8.66 2.44 12.00
N ARG A 467 9.39 3.06 12.92
CA ARG A 467 9.62 2.58 14.27
C ARG A 467 9.10 3.63 15.23
N VAL A 468 7.98 3.34 15.86
CA VAL A 468 7.34 4.26 16.79
C VAL A 468 7.06 3.55 18.11
N PRO A 469 6.92 4.29 19.22
CA PRO A 469 6.55 3.70 20.49
C PRO A 469 5.18 3.01 20.41
N ALA A 470 4.99 1.96 21.21
CA ALA A 470 3.73 1.22 21.21
C ALA A 470 2.58 2.11 21.70
N LEU A 471 1.45 2.11 20.98
CA LEU A 471 0.28 2.94 21.27
C LEU A 471 -0.89 2.08 21.76
N SER A 472 -1.71 2.61 22.68
CA SER A 472 -3.04 2.12 22.97
C SER A 472 -4.08 3.16 22.58
N ARG A 473 -5.09 2.74 21.82
CA ARG A 473 -6.25 3.60 21.47
C ARG A 473 -7.41 3.48 22.44
N ARG A 474 -7.29 2.61 23.45
CA ARG A 474 -8.30 2.45 24.50
C ARG A 474 -8.27 3.65 25.42
N ARG A 475 -9.43 4.26 25.65
CA ARG A 475 -9.63 5.32 26.66
C ARG A 475 -9.32 4.77 28.07
N PRO A 476 -8.34 5.33 28.80
CA PRO A 476 -8.07 4.96 30.19
C PRO A 476 -9.26 5.29 31.08
N THR A 477 -9.46 4.51 32.14
CA THR A 477 -10.54 4.78 33.09
C THR A 477 -9.99 5.54 34.29
N PRO A 478 -10.45 6.78 34.56
CA PRO A 478 -10.04 7.51 35.76
C PRO A 478 -10.64 6.86 37.01
N SER A 479 -9.83 6.75 38.06
CA SER A 479 -10.25 6.27 39.37
C SER A 479 -9.57 7.07 40.47
N LEU A 480 -10.34 7.57 41.43
CA LEU A 480 -9.79 8.29 42.57
C LEU A 480 -9.16 7.31 43.55
N ARG A 481 -7.93 7.60 44.00
CA ARG A 481 -7.20 6.78 44.97
C ARG A 481 -6.87 7.59 46.22
N LEU A 482 -7.06 6.92 47.36
CA LEU A 482 -6.67 7.39 48.67
C LEU A 482 -5.47 6.58 49.14
N THR A 483 -4.37 7.23 49.50
CA THR A 483 -3.21 6.56 50.10
C THR A 483 -2.93 7.14 51.47
N SER A 484 -2.73 6.28 52.47
CA SER A 484 -2.25 6.69 53.80
C SER A 484 -0.74 6.97 53.76
N VAL A 485 -0.30 8.03 54.42
CA VAL A 485 1.11 8.36 54.62
C VAL A 485 1.50 7.85 56.01
N GLU A 486 2.43 6.90 56.10
CA GLU A 486 2.81 6.28 57.37
C GLU A 486 3.29 7.32 58.40
N ALA A 487 2.61 7.37 59.55
CA ALA A 487 3.07 8.08 60.73
C ALA A 487 4.08 7.21 61.50
N GLN A 488 5.17 7.81 62.01
CA GLN A 488 6.31 7.12 62.65
C GLN A 488 5.98 6.31 63.93
N GLU A 489 4.74 6.31 64.42
CA GLU A 489 4.35 5.53 65.60
C GLU A 489 3.07 4.72 65.34
N THR A 490 3.22 3.41 65.26
CA THR A 490 2.14 2.44 65.10
C THR A 490 1.43 2.19 66.43
N VAL A 491 0.35 2.91 66.69
CA VAL A 491 -0.70 2.49 67.63
C VAL A 491 -1.96 2.32 66.80
N VAL A 492 -2.63 1.17 66.92
CA VAL A 492 -3.72 0.77 66.02
C VAL A 492 -5.06 1.06 66.71
N GLY A 493 -5.82 2.04 66.21
CA GLY A 493 -7.17 2.33 66.71
C GLY A 493 -8.04 2.99 65.64
N ALA A 494 -9.29 2.54 65.49
CA ALA A 494 -10.22 2.97 64.43
C ALA A 494 -10.57 4.48 64.41
N ARG A 495 -10.26 5.20 65.51
CA ARG A 495 -10.46 6.66 65.64
C ARG A 495 -9.19 7.48 65.44
N GLN A 496 -8.06 6.85 65.17
CA GLN A 496 -6.80 7.56 64.97
C GLN A 496 -6.78 8.21 63.58
N LEU A 497 -6.41 9.48 63.53
CA LEU A 497 -6.24 10.24 62.30
C LEU A 497 -4.94 9.80 61.63
N ALA A 498 -5.01 9.37 60.36
CA ALA A 498 -3.84 9.20 59.52
C ALA A 498 -3.76 10.36 58.52
N ASP A 499 -2.54 10.78 58.21
CA ASP A 499 -2.32 11.71 57.11
C ASP A 499 -2.57 10.97 55.79
N VAL A 500 -3.34 11.56 54.89
CA VAL A 500 -3.77 10.94 53.64
C VAL A 500 -3.42 11.82 52.45
N ARG A 501 -3.12 11.18 51.32
CA ARG A 501 -2.97 11.84 50.01
C ARG A 501 -4.01 11.31 49.04
N TRP A 502 -4.56 12.22 48.24
CA TRP A 502 -5.43 11.90 47.12
C TRP A 502 -4.65 11.94 45.81
N SER A 503 -4.84 10.94 44.97
CA SER A 503 -4.33 10.88 43.60
C SER A 503 -5.43 10.36 42.66
N VAL A 504 -5.28 10.55 41.36
CA VAL A 504 -6.16 9.92 40.37
C VAL A 504 -5.33 8.94 39.56
N ALA A 505 -5.76 7.68 39.54
CA ALA A 505 -5.17 6.66 38.71
C ALA A 505 -5.91 6.56 37.37
N PHE A 506 -5.15 6.62 36.29
CA PHE A 506 -5.59 6.25 34.95
C PHE A 506 -4.98 4.89 34.63
N ASP A 507 -5.80 3.84 34.72
CA ASP A 507 -5.34 2.44 34.68
C ASP A 507 -4.26 2.11 35.72
N ASP A 508 -2.99 1.99 35.32
CA ASP A 508 -1.82 1.69 36.16
C ASP A 508 -0.95 2.92 36.47
N ILE A 509 -1.32 4.09 35.96
CA ILE A 509 -0.58 5.34 36.20
C ILE A 509 -1.30 6.14 37.28
N GLU A 510 -0.68 6.33 38.44
CA GLU A 510 -1.15 7.28 39.45
C GLU A 510 -0.61 8.68 39.16
N LEU A 511 -1.51 9.66 39.03
CA LEU A 511 -1.16 11.06 38.80
C LEU A 511 -1.60 11.92 39.99
N THR A 512 -0.70 12.83 40.37
CA THR A 512 -0.93 13.85 41.40
C THR A 512 -1.66 15.07 40.84
N ALA A 513 -2.18 15.92 41.71
CA ALA A 513 -2.82 17.17 41.31
C ALA A 513 -1.87 18.14 40.56
N ALA A 514 -0.55 18.04 40.76
CA ALA A 514 0.42 18.84 40.02
C ALA A 514 0.60 18.33 38.58
N GLU A 515 0.80 17.01 38.42
CA GLU A 515 0.96 16.36 37.13
C GLU A 515 -0.30 16.48 36.27
N ILE A 516 -1.49 16.33 36.85
CA ILE A 516 -2.77 16.50 36.12
C ILE A 516 -2.90 17.95 35.62
N ARG A 517 -2.53 18.95 36.44
CA ARG A 517 -2.55 20.35 36.01
C ARG A 517 -1.58 20.59 34.86
N GLU A 518 -0.39 20.01 34.91
CA GLU A 518 0.59 20.11 33.83
C GLU A 518 0.07 19.46 32.54
N LEU A 519 -0.42 18.22 32.61
CA LEU A 519 -1.00 17.49 31.48
C LEU A 519 -2.21 18.23 30.88
N ALA A 520 -3.05 18.87 31.70
CA ALA A 520 -4.20 19.64 31.22
C ALA A 520 -3.83 20.87 30.38
N THR A 521 -2.59 21.37 30.49
CA THR A 521 -2.07 22.46 29.63
C THR A 521 -1.62 21.98 28.26
N GLN A 522 -1.35 20.68 28.10
CA GLN A 522 -0.90 20.10 26.84
C GLN A 522 -2.07 19.99 25.87
N ALA A 523 -1.80 20.22 24.58
CA ALA A 523 -2.81 20.10 23.53
C ALA A 523 -3.31 18.66 23.40
N ARG A 524 -2.41 17.69 23.56
CA ARG A 524 -2.68 16.25 23.65
C ARG A 524 -1.82 15.60 24.74
N PRO A 525 -2.37 15.37 25.94
CA PRO A 525 -1.61 14.76 27.03
C PRO A 525 -1.44 13.27 26.80
N LEU A 526 -0.18 12.85 26.68
CA LEU A 526 0.21 11.45 26.45
C LEU A 526 0.93 10.91 27.68
N VAL A 527 0.53 9.74 28.15
CA VAL A 527 1.13 9.05 29.29
C VAL A 527 1.41 7.59 28.97
N LYS A 528 2.38 6.98 29.64
CA LYS A 528 2.81 5.60 29.38
C LYS A 528 2.18 4.61 30.37
N SER A 529 1.18 3.86 29.93
CA SER A 529 0.45 2.84 30.70
C SER A 529 0.79 1.44 30.18
N ARG A 530 1.21 0.52 31.05
CA ARG A 530 1.59 -0.87 30.71
C ARG A 530 2.52 -0.99 29.48
N GLY A 531 3.47 -0.06 29.36
CA GLY A 531 4.43 -0.03 28.25
C GLY A 531 3.90 0.57 26.94
N ARG A 532 2.64 1.00 26.89
CA ARG A 532 2.00 1.66 25.74
C ARG A 532 1.67 3.12 26.05
N TRP A 533 1.79 3.99 25.07
CA TRP A 533 1.37 5.37 25.17
C TRP A 533 -0.13 5.48 24.98
N VAL A 534 -0.78 6.27 25.83
CA VAL A 534 -2.22 6.49 25.81
C VAL A 534 -2.50 7.98 25.94
N GLU A 535 -3.50 8.43 25.19
CA GLU A 535 -4.04 9.78 25.33
C GLU A 535 -4.97 9.83 26.54
N LEU A 536 -4.78 10.86 27.37
CA LEU A 536 -5.76 11.23 28.39
C LEU A 536 -6.71 12.28 27.81
N ASP A 537 -8.00 12.04 27.97
CA ASP A 537 -9.02 12.99 27.56
C ASP A 537 -8.93 14.25 28.43
N ARG A 538 -9.04 15.44 27.82
CA ARG A 538 -9.05 16.70 28.55
C ARG A 538 -10.26 16.81 29.48
N VAL A 539 -11.39 16.22 29.11
CA VAL A 539 -12.58 16.16 29.97
C VAL A 539 -12.24 15.37 31.23
N ASP A 540 -11.65 14.18 31.08
CA ASP A 540 -11.29 13.33 32.23
C ASP A 540 -10.22 14.00 33.10
N LEU A 541 -9.25 14.71 32.51
CA LEU A 541 -8.25 15.48 33.26
C LEU A 541 -8.86 16.63 34.06
N ASN A 542 -9.84 17.34 33.49
CA ASN A 542 -10.55 18.42 34.19
C ASN A 542 -11.42 17.89 35.33
N GLU A 543 -12.13 16.78 35.10
CA GLU A 543 -12.91 16.10 36.15
C GLU A 543 -12.00 15.57 37.25
N ALA A 544 -10.87 14.96 36.90
CA ALA A 544 -9.86 14.50 37.85
C ALA A 544 -9.28 15.68 38.67
N ALA A 545 -8.98 16.80 38.03
CA ALA A 545 -8.51 18.01 38.71
C ALA A 545 -9.57 18.57 39.67
N ALA A 546 -10.84 18.62 39.27
CA ALA A 546 -11.96 19.05 40.12
C ALA A 546 -12.13 18.12 41.33
N ALA A 547 -12.12 16.80 41.11
CA ALA A 547 -12.25 15.80 42.17
C ALA A 547 -11.13 15.87 43.20
N LEU A 548 -9.89 16.17 42.77
CA LEU A 548 -8.76 16.39 43.67
C LEU A 548 -8.86 17.73 44.41
N ALA A 549 -9.35 18.79 43.75
CA ALA A 549 -9.53 20.10 44.37
C ALA A 549 -10.59 20.06 45.50
N GLU A 550 -11.71 19.36 45.29
CA GLU A 550 -12.73 19.16 46.33
C GLU A 550 -12.20 18.48 47.59
N ARG A 551 -11.13 17.67 47.45
CA ARG A 551 -10.54 16.86 48.53
C ARG A 551 -9.20 17.41 49.01
N ALA A 552 -8.79 18.58 48.53
CA ALA A 552 -7.49 19.18 48.84
C ALA A 552 -7.34 19.47 50.35
N ASP A 553 -8.43 19.87 51.01
CA ASP A 553 -8.43 20.17 52.44
C ASP A 553 -8.55 18.91 53.33
N MET A 554 -8.93 17.78 52.75
CA MET A 554 -9.10 16.50 53.44
C MET A 554 -7.78 15.74 53.54
N THR A 555 -6.86 16.28 54.34
CA THR A 555 -5.49 15.76 54.55
C THR A 555 -5.38 14.77 55.70
N ARG A 556 -6.43 14.62 56.52
CA ARG A 556 -6.51 13.64 57.61
C ARG A 556 -7.85 12.95 57.64
N LEU A 557 -7.83 11.62 57.76
CA LEU A 557 -9.02 10.78 57.89
C LEU A 557 -8.84 9.79 59.03
N THR A 558 -9.95 9.43 59.70
CA THR A 558 -9.90 8.31 60.65
C THR A 558 -9.91 6.98 59.91
N GLY A 559 -9.41 5.91 60.52
CA GLY A 559 -9.46 4.57 59.92
C GLY A 559 -10.89 4.10 59.58
N ALA A 560 -11.92 4.65 60.25
CA ALA A 560 -13.32 4.40 59.92
C ALA A 560 -13.81 5.16 58.68
N ASP A 561 -13.24 6.33 58.37
CA ASP A 561 -13.64 7.14 57.21
C ASP A 561 -12.94 6.70 55.90
N MET A 562 -11.94 5.80 55.99
CA MET A 562 -11.21 5.26 54.84
C MET A 562 -11.78 3.93 54.30
N LEU A 563 -12.64 3.27 55.07
CA LEU A 563 -13.33 2.01 54.71
C LEU A 563 -14.70 2.32 54.13
#